data_AF-A0A1W0A4L8-F1
#
_entry.id   AF-A0A1W0A4L8-F1
#
_cell.length_a   1.000
_cell.length_b   1.000
_cell.length_c   1.000
_cell.angle_alpha   90.00
_cell.angle_beta   90.00
_cell.angle_gamma   90.00
#
_symmetry.space_group_name_H-M   'P 1'
#
loop_
_entity.id
_entity.type
_entity.pdbx_description
1 polymer ?
#
loop_
_entity_poly.entity_id
_entity_poly.type
_entity_poly.pdbx_seq_one_letter_code
_entity_poly.pdbx_strand_id
1 'polypeptide(L)'
;MAHPSRLQESLVQRLRGNSKFIGGGQFRSALSPAPSSPKSSGCSNCFTLRATLKKLKVDLKATKPVIDDLQYKVSGVAMLSESFVLRQELTTSLSKATAQLNDAENRLQQAEQTITKGQMQLEQTQAELTTIRERPGSEVEEIYTKLKMQQDVNAEKQIQIESLKQQLDSSHKDTLDAKQQITTLESSLQSVTQMLEAARAAMDSMQSQLRTSVAQNQQNQLDMHALNSAHDQMLLQLRHDLEWWKSSSIATEAKSKQLNEEKAQLLERLSQMEDDHRKRAIVMQDMEREAQHLQLLRRKSCGDIVGLTQKYESLFLECAALRSERDASQSEVHSSIDTIKRLQSELQSAQNQLHQLEKDLLSKKCERNTLDNQMQKLQQDTETQSQRVADMHIELKDQMEKLTIAQNQVLKQRSQVHCLQTELRAVKNENDEMVHRLDEQQQTHTKALEKAMQSLVRLCVVAPTVNVHLSGQILPCKSVLPTDAIRSIVQKDILPVFSSIFLQQDEGISPTGSSLDTWLQSLLKEMQTSIEKHLKSVFQ
;
A
#
# COMPACT_ATOMS: atom_id res chain seq x y z
N MET A 1 14.18 -22.59 21.30
CA MET A 1 13.67 -22.38 19.93
C MET A 1 12.76 -23.53 19.58
N ALA A 2 11.44 -23.32 19.69
CA ALA A 2 10.42 -24.31 19.38
C ALA A 2 9.65 -23.83 18.15
N HIS A 3 9.53 -24.67 17.12
CA HIS A 3 8.96 -24.32 15.83
C HIS A 3 7.45 -24.00 15.92
N PRO A 4 6.99 -22.85 15.40
CA PRO A 4 5.58 -22.44 15.41
C PRO A 4 4.69 -23.28 14.46
N SER A 5 5.27 -24.10 13.58
CA SER A 5 4.54 -24.93 12.62
C SER A 5 3.73 -26.07 13.26
N ARG A 6 4.13 -26.59 14.44
CA ARG A 6 3.39 -27.67 15.12
C ARG A 6 2.06 -27.22 15.75
N LEU A 7 1.95 -25.96 16.14
CA LEU A 7 0.72 -25.41 16.71
C LEU A 7 -0.35 -25.20 15.63
N GLN A 8 0.06 -24.83 14.43
CA GLN A 8 -0.83 -24.64 13.29
C GLN A 8 -1.37 -25.97 12.77
N GLU A 9 -0.55 -27.02 12.71
CA GLU A 9 -1.01 -28.38 12.37
C GLU A 9 -1.99 -28.94 13.39
N SER A 10 -1.72 -28.77 14.69
CA SER A 10 -2.63 -29.24 15.76
C SER A 10 -3.99 -28.54 15.75
N LEU A 11 -4.06 -27.28 15.31
CA LEU A 11 -5.30 -26.51 15.20
C LEU A 11 -6.11 -26.92 13.96
N VAL A 12 -5.44 -27.16 12.83
CA VAL A 12 -6.08 -27.67 11.61
C VAL A 12 -6.61 -29.10 11.81
N GLN A 13 -5.92 -29.93 12.60
CA GLN A 13 -6.35 -31.29 12.90
C GLN A 13 -7.55 -31.35 13.87
N ARG A 14 -7.73 -30.36 14.75
CA ARG A 14 -8.93 -30.22 15.59
C ARG A 14 -10.16 -29.69 14.84
N LEU A 15 -9.96 -28.89 13.79
CA LEU A 15 -11.05 -28.35 12.96
C LEU A 15 -11.55 -29.34 11.90
N ARG A 16 -10.78 -30.38 11.58
CA ARG A 16 -11.27 -31.55 10.83
C ARG A 16 -11.98 -32.51 11.79
N GLY A 17 -13.15 -32.10 12.26
CA GLY A 17 -14.05 -32.97 13.00
C GLY A 17 -14.26 -34.30 12.26
N ASN A 18 -14.22 -35.40 13.00
CA ASN A 18 -14.55 -36.76 12.58
C ASN A 18 -15.99 -36.83 12.06
N SER A 19 -16.22 -36.36 10.84
CA SER A 19 -17.42 -36.63 10.07
C SER A 19 -17.24 -38.01 9.44
N LYS A 20 -17.67 -39.05 10.17
CA LYS A 20 -17.96 -40.35 9.57
C LYS A 20 -19.12 -40.16 8.61
N PHE A 21 -18.79 -39.91 7.35
CA PHE A 21 -19.73 -39.89 6.25
C PHE A 21 -20.22 -41.34 6.04
N ILE A 22 -21.40 -41.66 6.57
CA ILE A 22 -22.13 -42.88 6.20
C ILE A 22 -22.69 -42.63 4.79
N GLY A 23 -21.94 -43.07 3.79
CA GLY A 23 -22.41 -43.16 2.42
C GLY A 23 -23.36 -44.35 2.23
N GLY A 24 -24.32 -44.19 1.33
CA GLY A 24 -25.03 -45.33 0.73
C GLY A 24 -26.54 -45.39 0.97
N GLY A 25 -27.28 -44.44 0.41
CA GLY A 25 -28.72 -44.58 0.16
C GLY A 25 -28.99 -44.39 -1.33
N GLN A 26 -28.88 -45.45 -2.13
CA GLN A 26 -29.29 -45.46 -3.54
C GLN A 26 -30.82 -45.34 -3.61
N PHE A 27 -31.33 -44.15 -3.94
CA PHE A 27 -32.72 -44.03 -4.39
C PHE A 27 -32.77 -44.36 -5.88
N ARG A 28 -33.22 -45.58 -6.18
CA ARG A 28 -33.64 -45.97 -7.53
C ARG A 28 -34.99 -45.29 -7.81
N SER A 29 -35.02 -44.46 -8.85
CA SER A 29 -36.24 -43.92 -9.44
C SER A 29 -37.05 -45.06 -10.07
N ALA A 30 -38.11 -45.48 -9.40
CA ALA A 30 -39.16 -46.30 -10.01
C ALA A 30 -40.29 -45.37 -10.48
N LEU A 31 -40.50 -45.33 -11.80
CA LEU A 31 -41.66 -44.73 -12.45
C LEU A 31 -42.90 -45.55 -12.12
N SER A 32 -43.82 -44.98 -11.34
CA SER A 32 -45.23 -45.38 -11.29
C SER A 32 -46.07 -44.19 -10.85
N PRO A 33 -47.18 -43.87 -11.55
CA PRO A 33 -48.00 -42.71 -11.23
C PRO A 33 -49.02 -43.08 -10.16
N ALA A 34 -48.95 -42.43 -9.00
CA ALA A 34 -49.97 -42.45 -7.96
C ALA A 34 -49.97 -41.09 -7.24
N PRO A 35 -51.05 -40.76 -6.52
CA PRO A 35 -51.91 -39.62 -6.78
C PRO A 35 -51.41 -38.31 -6.16
N SER A 36 -52.00 -37.22 -6.61
CA SER A 36 -51.87 -35.85 -6.08
C SER A 36 -51.67 -35.79 -4.56
N SER A 37 -50.44 -35.53 -4.15
CA SER A 37 -50.09 -35.19 -2.77
C SER A 37 -50.63 -33.80 -2.41
N PRO A 38 -51.12 -33.62 -1.17
CA PRO A 38 -51.74 -32.38 -0.72
C PRO A 38 -50.69 -31.26 -0.64
N LYS A 39 -51.13 -30.04 -0.92
CA LYS A 39 -50.35 -28.81 -0.71
C LYS A 39 -49.84 -28.79 0.73
N SER A 40 -48.57 -29.12 0.93
CA SER A 40 -47.92 -29.05 2.23
C SER A 40 -47.89 -27.59 2.67
N SER A 41 -48.71 -27.25 3.66
CA SER A 41 -48.52 -26.06 4.47
C SER A 41 -47.08 -26.05 4.96
N GLY A 42 -46.30 -25.07 4.51
CA GLY A 42 -44.89 -24.96 4.87
C GLY A 42 -44.77 -24.87 6.38
N CYS A 43 -44.08 -25.84 6.99
CA CYS A 43 -43.73 -25.82 8.39
C CYS A 43 -43.03 -24.48 8.70
N SER A 44 -43.64 -23.67 9.57
CA SER A 44 -43.13 -22.34 9.93
C SER A 44 -41.70 -22.41 10.45
N ASN A 45 -41.35 -23.45 11.19
CA ASN A 45 -39.99 -23.68 11.69
C ASN A 45 -38.97 -23.89 10.56
N CYS A 46 -39.35 -24.54 9.46
CA CYS A 46 -38.48 -24.71 8.29
C CYS A 46 -38.27 -23.38 7.53
N PHE A 47 -39.27 -22.48 7.56
CA PHE A 47 -39.15 -21.14 6.98
C PHE A 47 -38.22 -20.26 7.81
N THR A 48 -38.36 -20.28 9.14
CA THR A 48 -37.49 -19.56 10.08
C THR A 48 -36.04 -20.06 10.01
N LEU A 49 -35.83 -21.37 9.89
CA LEU A 49 -34.51 -21.97 9.66
C LEU A 49 -33.91 -21.55 8.32
N ARG A 50 -34.69 -21.50 7.23
CA ARG A 50 -34.18 -20.97 5.94
C ARG A 50 -33.83 -19.49 6.01
N ALA A 51 -34.62 -18.69 6.73
CA ALA A 51 -34.37 -17.26 6.89
C ALA A 51 -33.09 -17.01 7.71
N THR A 52 -32.90 -17.72 8.82
CA THR A 52 -31.68 -17.65 9.65
C THR A 52 -30.45 -18.15 8.89
N LEU A 53 -30.58 -19.23 8.11
CA LEU A 53 -29.47 -19.76 7.30
C LEU A 53 -29.10 -18.81 6.14
N LYS A 54 -30.09 -18.12 5.55
CA LYS A 54 -29.84 -17.02 4.61
C LYS A 54 -29.11 -15.86 5.29
N LYS A 55 -29.53 -15.44 6.48
CA LYS A 55 -28.89 -14.37 7.25
C LYS A 55 -27.45 -14.73 7.59
N LEU A 56 -27.19 -15.91 8.14
CA LEU A 56 -25.83 -16.39 8.42
C LEU A 56 -24.96 -16.47 7.17
N LYS A 57 -25.52 -16.81 6.00
CA LYS A 57 -24.79 -16.81 4.73
C LYS A 57 -24.45 -15.39 4.24
N VAL A 58 -25.31 -14.42 4.51
CA VAL A 58 -25.04 -12.99 4.24
C VAL A 58 -23.97 -12.47 5.20
N ASP A 59 -24.09 -12.77 6.49
CA ASP A 59 -23.12 -12.37 7.52
C ASP A 59 -21.73 -13.00 7.24
N LEU A 60 -21.68 -14.28 6.86
CA LEU A 60 -20.44 -14.95 6.45
C LEU A 60 -19.81 -14.28 5.21
N LYS A 61 -20.63 -13.91 4.23
CA LYS A 61 -20.15 -13.15 3.06
C LYS A 61 -19.66 -11.75 3.42
N ALA A 62 -20.26 -11.10 4.40
CA ALA A 62 -19.84 -9.79 4.89
C ALA A 62 -18.53 -9.85 5.70
N THR A 63 -18.29 -10.95 6.43
CA THR A 63 -17.04 -11.14 7.19
C THR A 63 -15.84 -11.55 6.33
N LYS A 64 -16.06 -12.18 5.17
CA LYS A 64 -14.98 -12.59 4.26
C LYS A 64 -14.03 -11.46 3.84
N PRO A 65 -14.48 -10.28 3.37
CA PRO A 65 -13.57 -9.19 3.02
C PRO A 65 -12.77 -8.66 4.22
N VAL A 66 -13.32 -8.75 5.44
CA VAL A 66 -12.59 -8.37 6.68
C VAL A 66 -11.47 -9.37 6.97
N ILE A 67 -11.71 -10.66 6.75
CA ILE A 67 -10.69 -11.71 6.90
C ILE A 67 -9.60 -11.55 5.84
N ASP A 68 -9.99 -11.33 4.58
CA ASP A 68 -9.03 -11.14 3.48
C ASP A 68 -8.16 -9.88 3.70
N ASP A 69 -8.75 -8.78 4.20
CA ASP A 69 -8.03 -7.56 4.61
C ASP A 69 -7.06 -7.82 5.78
N LEU A 70 -7.51 -8.51 6.84
CA LEU A 70 -6.64 -8.91 7.94
C LEU A 70 -5.49 -9.81 7.48
N GLN A 71 -5.73 -10.72 6.54
CA GLN A 71 -4.71 -11.62 6.01
C GLN A 71 -3.67 -10.87 5.16
N TYR A 72 -4.11 -9.89 4.36
CA TYR A 72 -3.22 -8.96 3.65
C TYR A 72 -2.37 -8.14 4.64
N LYS A 73 -2.98 -7.66 5.73
CA LYS A 73 -2.31 -6.86 6.78
C LYS A 73 -1.30 -7.68 7.60
N VAL A 74 -1.61 -8.93 7.94
CA VAL A 74 -0.66 -9.86 8.58
C VAL A 74 0.54 -10.13 7.68
N SER A 75 0.32 -10.22 6.37
CA SER A 75 1.41 -10.32 5.38
C SER A 75 2.29 -9.07 5.40
N GLY A 76 1.72 -7.88 5.64
CA GLY A 76 2.45 -6.64 5.87
C GLY A 76 3.34 -6.65 7.14
N VAL A 77 2.94 -7.36 8.20
CA VAL A 77 3.79 -7.54 9.41
C VAL A 77 5.02 -8.40 9.12
N ALA A 78 4.93 -9.37 8.21
CA ALA A 78 6.11 -10.11 7.76
C ALA A 78 7.10 -9.19 7.02
N MET A 79 6.61 -8.30 6.14
CA MET A 79 7.45 -7.32 5.44
C MET A 79 8.11 -6.29 6.38
N LEU A 80 7.44 -5.94 7.49
CA LEU A 80 8.04 -5.11 8.55
C LEU A 80 9.26 -5.77 9.19
N SER A 81 9.18 -7.09 9.43
CA SER A 81 10.31 -7.83 10.01
C SER A 81 11.51 -7.89 9.06
N GLU A 82 11.27 -8.10 7.76
CA GLU A 82 12.32 -8.05 6.74
C GLU A 82 12.91 -6.64 6.61
N SER A 83 12.07 -5.61 6.62
CA SER A 83 12.52 -4.21 6.54
C SER A 83 13.37 -3.79 7.75
N PHE A 84 13.09 -4.33 8.93
CA PHE A 84 13.90 -4.08 10.13
C PHE A 84 15.30 -4.72 10.01
N VAL A 85 15.36 -5.96 9.53
CA VAL A 85 16.64 -6.65 9.25
C VAL A 85 17.43 -5.88 8.20
N LEU A 86 16.78 -5.45 7.11
CA LEU A 86 17.41 -4.66 6.06
C LEU A 86 17.98 -3.33 6.59
N ARG A 87 17.25 -2.64 7.48
CA ARG A 87 17.73 -1.41 8.15
C ARG A 87 18.98 -1.69 8.99
N GLN A 88 19.00 -2.80 9.72
CA GLN A 88 20.13 -3.18 10.56
C GLN A 88 21.37 -3.50 9.72
N GLU A 89 21.20 -4.22 8.61
CA GLU A 89 22.27 -4.49 7.64
C GLU A 89 22.81 -3.21 7.01
N LEU A 90 21.93 -2.32 6.55
CA LEU A 90 22.32 -1.03 5.98
C LEU A 90 23.08 -0.15 6.98
N THR A 91 22.62 -0.10 8.23
CA THR A 91 23.30 0.65 9.31
C THR A 91 24.70 0.09 9.56
N THR A 92 24.84 -1.24 9.54
CA THR A 92 26.13 -1.91 9.72
C THR A 92 27.06 -1.62 8.54
N SER A 93 26.56 -1.71 7.30
CA SER A 93 27.33 -1.38 6.10
C SER A 93 27.75 0.09 6.06
N LEU A 94 26.87 1.01 6.45
CA LEU A 94 27.19 2.43 6.58
C LEU A 94 28.32 2.65 7.58
N SER A 95 28.23 2.05 8.78
CA SER A 95 29.28 2.18 9.79
C SER A 95 30.65 1.67 9.32
N LYS A 96 30.67 0.57 8.54
CA LYS A 96 31.90 0.03 7.94
C LYS A 96 32.47 0.96 6.87
N ALA A 97 31.61 1.49 5.99
CA ALA A 97 32.02 2.43 4.95
C ALA A 97 32.57 3.72 5.57
N THR A 98 31.94 4.26 6.62
CA THR A 98 32.45 5.43 7.35
C THR A 98 33.81 5.16 7.99
N ALA A 99 34.01 3.98 8.59
CA ALA A 99 35.31 3.62 9.16
C ALA A 99 36.40 3.50 8.07
N GLN A 100 36.08 2.91 6.92
CA GLN A 100 36.99 2.83 5.77
C GLN A 100 37.33 4.20 5.20
N LEU A 101 36.36 5.12 5.14
CA LEU A 101 36.60 6.48 4.70
C LEU A 101 37.57 7.21 5.65
N ASN A 102 37.34 7.10 6.97
CA ASN A 102 38.22 7.71 7.96
C ASN A 102 39.65 7.15 7.87
N ASP A 103 39.82 5.84 7.65
CA ASP A 103 41.15 5.24 7.44
C ASP A 103 41.82 5.78 6.18
N ALA A 104 41.08 5.87 5.07
CA ALA A 104 41.59 6.41 3.82
C ALA A 104 41.97 7.89 3.93
N GLU A 105 41.19 8.72 4.62
CA GLU A 105 41.52 10.12 4.90
C GLU A 105 42.79 10.25 5.75
N ASN A 106 42.97 9.39 6.77
CA ASN A 106 44.19 9.37 7.57
C ASN A 106 45.44 9.00 6.74
N ARG A 107 45.33 7.98 5.87
CA ARG A 107 46.44 7.59 4.97
C ARG A 107 46.78 8.70 3.99
N LEU A 108 45.77 9.38 3.45
CA LEU A 108 45.94 10.52 2.56
C LEU A 108 46.73 11.64 3.26
N GLN A 109 46.33 11.98 4.49
CA GLN A 109 47.00 13.01 5.28
C GLN A 109 48.47 12.64 5.60
N GLN A 110 48.76 11.36 5.85
CA GLN A 110 50.15 10.89 6.03
C GLN A 110 50.97 10.96 4.74
N ALA A 111 50.38 10.62 3.59
CA ALA A 111 51.03 10.71 2.29
C ALA A 111 51.37 12.16 1.94
N GLU A 112 50.44 13.09 2.16
CA GLU A 112 50.66 14.54 1.99
C GLU A 112 51.86 15.02 2.81
N GLN A 113 51.90 14.71 4.11
CA GLN A 113 53.02 15.08 4.99
C GLN A 113 54.37 14.52 4.50
N THR A 114 54.36 13.28 4.00
CA THR A 114 55.55 12.62 3.47
C THR A 114 56.05 13.31 2.20
N ILE A 115 55.14 13.69 1.30
CA ILE A 115 55.46 14.47 0.09
C ILE A 115 56.02 15.83 0.46
N THR A 116 55.39 16.56 1.40
CA THR A 116 55.89 17.88 1.83
C THR A 116 57.30 17.79 2.43
N LYS A 117 57.55 16.74 3.24
CA LYS A 117 58.88 16.48 3.79
C LYS A 117 59.91 16.16 2.70
N GLY A 118 59.52 15.36 1.70
CA GLY A 118 60.36 15.05 0.55
C GLY A 118 60.71 16.29 -0.28
N GLN A 119 59.74 17.17 -0.51
CA GLN A 119 59.94 18.45 -1.22
C GLN A 119 60.92 19.37 -0.47
N MET A 120 60.76 19.53 0.85
CA MET A 120 61.72 20.30 1.66
C MET A 120 63.15 19.74 1.55
N GLN A 121 63.30 18.42 1.61
CA GLN A 121 64.62 17.80 1.47
C GLN A 121 65.22 18.00 0.08
N LEU A 122 64.38 18.06 -0.96
CA LEU A 122 64.81 18.32 -2.35
C LEU A 122 65.24 19.77 -2.54
N GLU A 123 64.49 20.72 -1.98
CA GLU A 123 64.86 22.14 -1.95
C GLU A 123 66.19 22.35 -1.20
N GLN A 124 66.38 21.65 -0.08
CA GLN A 124 67.63 21.70 0.69
C GLN A 124 68.83 21.17 -0.12
N THR A 125 68.68 20.03 -0.82
CA THR A 125 69.74 19.49 -1.68
C THR A 125 69.99 20.35 -2.91
N GLN A 126 68.96 21.01 -3.46
CA GLN A 126 69.13 22.02 -4.52
C GLN A 126 69.90 23.25 -4.04
N ALA A 127 69.60 23.75 -2.83
CA ALA A 127 70.34 24.85 -2.22
C ALA A 127 71.82 24.50 -2.00
N GLU A 128 72.11 23.29 -1.51
CA GLU A 128 73.48 22.79 -1.37
C GLU A 128 74.20 22.72 -2.72
N LEU A 129 73.53 22.24 -3.78
CA LEU A 129 74.05 22.22 -5.15
C LEU A 129 74.41 23.61 -5.66
N THR A 130 73.56 24.62 -5.43
CA THR A 130 73.88 26.02 -5.78
C THR A 130 75.08 26.55 -5.01
N THR A 131 75.20 26.20 -3.73
CA THR A 131 76.33 26.63 -2.88
C THR A 131 77.65 26.01 -3.32
N ILE A 132 77.65 24.74 -3.74
CA ILE A 132 78.83 24.07 -4.31
C ILE A 132 79.22 24.69 -5.65
N ARG A 133 78.23 25.09 -6.48
CA ARG A 133 78.45 25.73 -7.78
C ARG A 133 79.09 27.11 -7.68
N GLU A 134 78.86 27.82 -6.58
CA GLU A 134 79.38 29.18 -6.34
C GLU A 134 80.77 29.21 -5.69
N ARG A 135 81.33 28.06 -5.27
CA ARG A 135 82.62 27.99 -4.58
C ARG A 135 83.82 28.04 -5.55
N PRO A 136 84.70 29.05 -5.51
CA PRO A 136 85.88 29.11 -6.36
C PRO A 136 87.10 28.47 -5.67
N GLY A 137 87.58 27.32 -6.15
CA GLY A 137 88.82 26.71 -5.60
C GLY A 137 89.14 25.25 -6.03
N SER A 138 90.11 25.12 -6.94
CA SER A 138 91.12 24.07 -7.22
C SER A 138 90.95 22.54 -7.04
N GLU A 139 89.77 21.93 -6.93
CA GLU A 139 89.61 20.46 -7.12
C GLU A 139 88.42 20.14 -8.03
N VAL A 140 88.58 20.45 -9.32
CA VAL A 140 87.49 20.42 -10.33
C VAL A 140 86.86 19.02 -10.47
N GLU A 141 87.64 17.96 -10.34
CA GLU A 141 87.20 16.58 -10.59
C GLU A 141 86.42 15.97 -9.41
N GLU A 142 86.84 16.30 -8.17
CA GLU A 142 86.14 15.91 -6.95
C GLU A 142 84.81 16.70 -6.79
N ILE A 143 84.81 17.97 -7.20
CA ILE A 143 83.60 18.79 -7.26
C ILE A 143 82.63 18.26 -8.34
N TYR A 144 83.13 17.86 -9.51
CA TYR A 144 82.29 17.34 -10.59
C TYR A 144 81.63 16.00 -10.23
N THR A 145 82.37 15.09 -9.60
CA THR A 145 81.84 13.81 -9.11
C THR A 145 80.81 14.00 -8.00
N LYS A 146 81.07 14.89 -7.02
CA LYS A 146 80.08 15.26 -6.01
C LYS A 146 78.82 15.87 -6.63
N LEU A 147 78.96 16.79 -7.58
CA LEU A 147 77.83 17.44 -8.27
C LEU A 147 76.99 16.43 -9.06
N LYS A 148 77.64 15.49 -9.77
CA LYS A 148 76.98 14.41 -10.53
C LYS A 148 76.18 13.50 -9.59
N MET A 149 76.81 13.04 -8.51
CA MET A 149 76.16 12.17 -7.53
C MET A 149 74.96 12.86 -6.86
N GLN A 150 75.05 14.17 -6.61
CA GLN A 150 73.97 14.95 -6.02
C GLN A 150 72.84 15.25 -7.02
N GLN A 151 73.13 15.36 -8.32
CA GLN A 151 72.12 15.40 -9.38
C GLN A 151 71.37 14.08 -9.51
N ASP A 152 72.06 12.94 -9.44
CA ASP A 152 71.45 11.62 -9.51
C ASP A 152 70.52 11.38 -8.30
N VAL A 153 70.96 11.76 -7.09
CA VAL A 153 70.11 11.72 -5.88
C VAL A 153 68.89 12.63 -6.01
N ASN A 154 69.02 13.82 -6.60
CA ASN A 154 67.87 14.70 -6.85
C ASN A 154 66.89 14.11 -7.87
N ALA A 155 67.39 13.50 -8.94
CA ALA A 155 66.54 12.83 -9.93
C ALA A 155 65.77 11.66 -9.31
N GLU A 156 66.42 10.84 -8.47
CA GLU A 156 65.79 9.73 -7.76
C GLU A 156 64.72 10.21 -6.76
N LYS A 157 65.02 11.26 -5.98
CA LYS A 157 64.02 11.88 -5.10
C LYS A 157 62.84 12.48 -5.88
N GLN A 158 63.08 13.07 -7.06
CA GLN A 158 62.02 13.59 -7.90
C GLN A 158 61.09 12.48 -8.41
N ILE A 159 61.66 11.33 -8.81
CA ILE A 159 60.89 10.14 -9.21
C ILE A 159 60.07 9.61 -8.04
N GLN A 160 60.64 9.55 -6.83
CA GLN A 160 59.91 9.15 -5.62
C GLN A 160 58.75 10.11 -5.29
N ILE A 161 58.97 11.43 -5.37
CA ILE A 161 57.91 12.43 -5.16
C ILE A 161 56.79 12.25 -6.18
N GLU A 162 57.11 12.04 -7.46
CA GLU A 162 56.10 11.87 -8.51
C GLU A 162 55.32 10.55 -8.35
N SER A 163 55.99 9.47 -7.92
CA SER A 163 55.33 8.21 -7.57
C SER A 163 54.38 8.37 -6.38
N LEU A 164 54.79 9.10 -5.34
CA LEU A 164 53.94 9.39 -4.18
C LEU A 164 52.74 10.27 -4.55
N LYS A 165 52.90 11.24 -5.47
CA LYS A 165 51.76 12.03 -5.98
C LYS A 165 50.75 11.16 -6.74
N GLN A 166 51.21 10.24 -7.58
CA GLN A 166 50.29 9.30 -8.25
C GLN A 166 49.53 8.42 -7.25
N GLN A 167 50.19 7.98 -6.17
CA GLN A 167 49.52 7.25 -5.09
C GLN A 167 48.53 8.13 -4.31
N LEU A 168 48.84 9.42 -4.15
CA LEU A 168 47.93 10.38 -3.52
C LEU A 168 46.68 10.60 -4.38
N ASP A 169 46.85 10.77 -5.69
CA ASP A 169 45.73 10.96 -6.64
C ASP A 169 44.81 9.73 -6.69
N SER A 170 45.39 8.52 -6.68
CA SER A 170 44.58 7.29 -6.62
C SER A 170 43.85 7.17 -5.28
N SER A 171 44.51 7.47 -4.16
CA SER A 171 43.85 7.48 -2.84
C SER A 171 42.76 8.56 -2.74
N HIS A 172 42.93 9.71 -3.38
CA HIS A 172 41.90 10.75 -3.46
C HIS A 172 40.67 10.24 -4.22
N LYS A 173 40.88 9.56 -5.34
CA LYS A 173 39.78 8.95 -6.10
C LYS A 173 39.03 7.90 -5.26
N ASP A 174 39.76 7.03 -4.56
CA ASP A 174 39.15 6.04 -3.67
C ASP A 174 38.33 6.69 -2.55
N THR A 175 38.81 7.80 -1.96
CA THR A 175 38.02 8.55 -0.95
C THR A 175 36.76 9.18 -1.54
N LEU A 176 36.80 9.66 -2.79
CA LEU A 176 35.63 10.23 -3.46
C LEU A 176 34.58 9.13 -3.72
N ASP A 177 35.00 7.97 -4.21
CA ASP A 177 34.13 6.84 -4.48
C ASP A 177 33.51 6.30 -3.18
N ALA A 178 34.29 6.22 -2.09
CA ALA A 178 33.79 5.86 -0.77
C ALA A 178 32.75 6.87 -0.24
N LYS A 179 32.97 8.18 -0.43
CA LYS A 179 32.00 9.24 -0.07
C LYS A 179 30.69 9.07 -0.85
N GLN A 180 30.75 8.77 -2.15
CA GLN A 180 29.55 8.52 -2.96
C GLN A 180 28.80 7.25 -2.51
N GLN A 181 29.51 6.20 -2.11
CA GLN A 181 28.88 5.00 -1.56
C GLN A 181 28.18 5.30 -0.22
N ILE A 182 28.80 6.08 0.66
CA ILE A 182 28.19 6.50 1.94
C ILE A 182 26.91 7.28 1.69
N THR A 183 26.91 8.29 0.82
CA THR A 183 25.69 9.07 0.54
C THR A 183 24.57 8.22 -0.06
N THR A 184 24.93 7.23 -0.90
CA THR A 184 23.97 6.27 -1.44
C THR A 184 23.38 5.39 -0.33
N LEU A 185 24.21 4.86 0.57
CA LEU A 185 23.76 4.07 1.72
C LEU A 185 22.87 4.89 2.66
N GLU A 186 23.22 6.15 2.95
CA GLU A 186 22.41 7.06 3.77
C GLU A 186 21.03 7.28 3.18
N SER A 187 20.95 7.55 1.87
CA SER A 187 19.66 7.73 1.18
C SER A 187 18.79 6.46 1.25
N SER A 188 19.39 5.27 1.12
CA SER A 188 18.68 4.00 1.23
C SER A 188 18.20 3.74 2.67
N LEU A 189 19.02 4.05 3.68
CA LEU A 189 18.67 3.93 5.08
C LEU A 189 17.51 4.87 5.46
N GLN A 190 17.51 6.09 4.93
CA GLN A 190 16.45 7.07 5.14
C GLN A 190 15.13 6.59 4.53
N SER A 191 15.17 6.05 3.30
CA SER A 191 14.00 5.45 2.63
C SER A 191 13.41 4.28 3.45
N VAL A 192 14.24 3.34 3.89
CA VAL A 192 13.78 2.20 4.72
C VAL A 192 13.22 2.67 6.06
N THR A 193 13.82 3.71 6.65
CA THR A 193 13.31 4.29 7.91
C THR A 193 11.92 4.90 7.73
N GLN A 194 11.69 5.65 6.65
CA GLN A 194 10.37 6.20 6.33
C GLN A 194 9.32 5.11 6.10
N MET A 195 9.68 4.01 5.40
CA MET A 195 8.79 2.87 5.21
C MET A 195 8.40 2.21 6.54
N LEU A 196 9.35 2.04 7.46
CA LEU A 196 9.08 1.49 8.79
C LEU A 196 8.18 2.39 9.64
N GLU A 197 8.37 3.71 9.56
CA GLU A 197 7.52 4.69 10.25
C GLU A 197 6.09 4.68 9.71
N ALA A 198 5.92 4.67 8.39
CA ALA A 198 4.60 4.58 7.75
C ALA A 198 3.87 3.28 8.13
N ALA A 199 4.59 2.15 8.12
CA ALA A 199 4.03 0.87 8.50
C ALA A 199 3.69 0.79 10.00
N ARG A 200 4.46 1.45 10.88
CA ARG A 200 4.14 1.58 12.30
C ARG A 200 2.87 2.40 12.51
N ALA A 201 2.73 3.55 11.85
CA ALA A 201 1.51 4.35 11.90
C ALA A 201 0.28 3.59 11.41
N ALA A 202 0.43 2.77 10.37
CA ALA A 202 -0.63 1.89 9.88
C ALA A 202 -1.02 0.82 10.92
N MET A 203 -0.05 0.19 11.60
CA MET A 203 -0.33 -0.75 12.69
C MET A 203 -1.07 -0.09 13.86
N ASP A 204 -0.65 1.10 14.28
CA ASP A 204 -1.30 1.84 15.38
C ASP A 204 -2.76 2.19 15.02
N SER A 205 -3.00 2.62 13.78
CA SER A 205 -4.34 2.86 13.24
C SER A 205 -5.21 1.59 13.27
N MET A 206 -4.67 0.46 12.81
CA MET A 206 -5.39 -0.83 12.86
C MET A 206 -5.68 -1.28 14.30
N GLN A 207 -4.73 -1.09 15.21
CA GLN A 207 -4.93 -1.45 16.61
C GLN A 207 -6.02 -0.59 17.25
N SER A 208 -6.11 0.69 16.88
CA SER A 208 -7.20 1.58 17.27
C SER A 208 -8.55 1.09 16.72
N GLN A 209 -8.63 0.78 15.42
CA GLN A 209 -9.84 0.23 14.80
C GLN A 209 -10.30 -1.08 15.46
N LEU A 210 -9.37 -1.98 15.80
CA LEU A 210 -9.67 -3.23 16.50
C LEU A 210 -10.26 -2.96 17.89
N ARG A 211 -9.68 -2.03 18.67
CA ARG A 211 -10.21 -1.66 19.98
C ARG A 211 -11.63 -1.11 19.89
N THR A 212 -11.88 -0.24 18.92
CA THR A 212 -13.23 0.32 18.67
C THR A 212 -14.22 -0.78 18.29
N SER A 213 -13.84 -1.71 17.42
CA SER A 213 -14.68 -2.83 17.02
C SER A 213 -14.99 -3.78 18.20
N VAL A 214 -13.99 -4.06 19.05
CA VAL A 214 -14.18 -4.86 20.27
C VAL A 214 -15.13 -4.17 21.24
N ALA A 215 -14.96 -2.87 21.47
CA ALA A 215 -15.86 -2.09 22.32
C ALA A 215 -17.29 -2.07 21.78
N GLN A 216 -17.47 -1.90 20.47
CA GLN A 216 -18.78 -1.95 19.83
C GLN A 216 -19.43 -3.33 19.94
N ASN A 217 -18.65 -4.41 19.77
CA ASN A 217 -19.17 -5.77 19.94
C ASN A 217 -19.58 -6.05 21.40
N GLN A 218 -18.80 -5.56 22.36
CA GLN A 218 -19.16 -5.65 23.78
C GLN A 218 -20.45 -4.88 24.09
N GLN A 219 -20.62 -3.68 23.52
CA GLN A 219 -21.86 -2.91 23.64
C GLN A 219 -23.06 -3.67 23.05
N ASN A 220 -22.91 -4.23 21.84
CA ASN A 220 -23.96 -5.03 21.21
C ASN A 220 -24.34 -6.25 22.05
N GLN A 221 -23.39 -6.88 22.74
CA GLN A 221 -23.67 -7.99 23.67
C GLN A 221 -24.48 -7.52 24.89
N LEU A 222 -24.15 -6.36 25.46
CA LEU A 222 -24.92 -5.77 26.56
C LEU A 222 -26.33 -5.38 26.11
N ASP A 223 -26.48 -4.79 24.93
CA ASP A 223 -27.78 -4.42 24.37
C ASP A 223 -28.65 -5.65 24.10
N MET A 224 -28.06 -6.72 23.53
CA MET A 224 -28.74 -8.00 23.34
C MET A 224 -29.18 -8.63 24.67
N HIS A 225 -28.33 -8.55 25.71
CA HIS A 225 -28.69 -9.01 27.04
C HIS A 225 -29.85 -8.19 27.64
N ALA A 226 -29.80 -6.86 27.51
CA ALA A 226 -30.87 -5.97 27.96
C ALA A 226 -32.19 -6.27 27.24
N LEU A 227 -32.16 -6.48 25.93
CA LEU A 227 -33.32 -6.84 25.13
C LEU A 227 -33.92 -8.19 25.56
N ASN A 228 -33.08 -9.20 25.77
CA ASN A 228 -33.53 -10.50 26.27
C ASN A 228 -34.16 -10.39 27.65
N SER A 229 -33.54 -9.63 28.57
CA SER A 229 -34.10 -9.39 29.90
C SER A 229 -35.46 -8.67 29.84
N ALA A 230 -35.61 -7.68 28.95
CA ALA A 230 -36.89 -6.99 28.76
C ALA A 230 -37.96 -7.93 28.17
N HIS A 231 -37.57 -8.79 27.22
CA HIS A 231 -38.45 -9.80 26.65
C HIS A 231 -38.94 -10.79 27.72
N ASP A 232 -38.04 -11.29 28.56
CA ASP A 232 -38.38 -12.23 29.64
C ASP A 232 -39.31 -11.59 30.67
N GLN A 233 -39.07 -10.32 31.05
CA GLN A 233 -39.96 -9.56 31.94
C GLN A 233 -41.36 -9.40 31.35
N MET A 234 -41.46 -9.07 30.06
CA MET A 234 -42.75 -8.98 29.38
C MET A 234 -43.47 -10.33 29.34
N LEU A 235 -42.75 -11.43 29.10
CA LEU A 235 -43.34 -12.77 29.14
C LEU A 235 -43.86 -13.13 30.54
N LEU A 236 -43.14 -12.75 31.59
CA LEU A 236 -43.60 -12.93 32.98
C LEU A 236 -44.85 -12.08 33.27
N GLN A 237 -44.88 -10.82 32.83
CA GLN A 237 -46.05 -9.96 32.98
C GLN A 237 -47.27 -10.54 32.28
N LEU A 238 -47.12 -10.98 31.02
CA LEU A 238 -48.22 -11.59 30.26
C LEU A 238 -48.75 -12.86 30.93
N ARG A 239 -47.88 -13.67 31.55
CA ARG A 239 -48.32 -14.84 32.33
C ARG A 239 -49.13 -14.43 33.54
N HIS A 240 -48.68 -13.42 34.28
CA HIS A 240 -49.40 -12.90 35.44
C HIS A 240 -50.77 -12.36 35.04
N ASP A 241 -50.84 -11.55 33.99
CA ASP A 241 -52.08 -11.01 33.46
C ASP A 241 -53.04 -12.13 33.03
N LEU A 242 -52.55 -13.17 32.34
CA LEU A 242 -53.35 -14.34 31.96
C LEU A 242 -53.90 -15.10 33.17
N GLU A 243 -53.11 -15.28 34.23
CA GLU A 243 -53.56 -15.92 35.48
C GLU A 243 -54.60 -15.06 36.21
N TRP A 244 -54.41 -13.75 36.21
CA TRP A 244 -55.37 -12.80 36.76
C TRP A 244 -56.70 -12.84 35.99
N TRP A 245 -56.66 -12.81 34.66
CA TRP A 245 -57.85 -12.92 33.80
C TRP A 245 -58.59 -14.25 34.01
N LYS A 246 -57.85 -15.36 34.12
CA LYS A 246 -58.45 -16.68 34.43
C LYS A 246 -59.17 -16.67 35.78
N SER A 247 -58.53 -16.14 36.82
CA SER A 247 -59.10 -16.07 38.16
C SER A 247 -60.35 -15.17 38.19
N SER A 248 -60.30 -14.03 37.51
CA SER A 248 -61.43 -13.12 37.34
C SER A 248 -62.59 -13.77 36.58
N SER A 249 -62.30 -14.48 35.49
CA SER A 249 -63.31 -15.23 34.72
C SER A 249 -63.99 -16.32 35.55
N ILE A 250 -63.25 -17.05 36.39
CA ILE A 250 -63.83 -18.06 37.29
C ILE A 250 -64.73 -17.38 38.33
N ALA A 251 -64.30 -16.26 38.89
CA ALA A 251 -65.08 -15.52 39.88
C ALA A 251 -66.39 -14.95 39.29
N THR A 252 -66.35 -14.42 38.05
CA THR A 252 -67.56 -13.93 37.37
C THR A 252 -68.50 -15.07 36.99
N GLU A 253 -67.98 -16.22 36.56
CA GLU A 253 -68.79 -17.42 36.29
C GLU A 253 -69.46 -17.94 37.57
N ALA A 254 -68.74 -18.01 38.69
CA ALA A 254 -69.30 -18.40 39.99
C ALA A 254 -70.41 -17.44 40.44
N LYS A 255 -70.19 -16.13 40.32
CA LYS A 255 -71.20 -15.11 40.62
C LYS A 255 -72.44 -15.23 39.72
N SER A 256 -72.23 -15.53 38.43
CA SER A 256 -73.35 -15.77 37.50
C SER A 256 -74.16 -17.01 37.88
N LYS A 257 -73.51 -18.10 38.31
CA LYS A 257 -74.19 -19.30 38.81
C LYS A 257 -75.01 -18.99 40.06
N GLN A 258 -74.42 -18.29 41.03
CA GLN A 258 -75.14 -17.87 42.24
C GLN A 258 -76.38 -17.02 41.91
N LEU A 259 -76.26 -16.01 41.05
CA LEU A 259 -77.40 -15.19 40.65
C LEU A 259 -78.49 -16.00 39.91
N ASN A 260 -78.11 -17.01 39.13
CA ASN A 260 -79.06 -17.91 38.49
C ASN A 260 -79.79 -18.81 39.50
N GLU A 261 -79.09 -19.29 40.53
CA GLU A 261 -79.68 -20.05 41.64
C GLU A 261 -80.65 -19.18 42.45
N GLU A 262 -80.26 -17.95 42.81
CA GLU A 262 -81.13 -16.98 43.49
C GLU A 262 -82.37 -16.67 42.64
N LYS A 263 -82.21 -16.45 41.34
CA LYS A 263 -83.33 -16.27 40.40
C LYS A 263 -84.25 -17.48 40.38
N ALA A 264 -83.72 -18.70 40.36
CA ALA A 264 -84.51 -19.92 40.38
C ALA A 264 -85.31 -20.05 41.69
N GLN A 265 -84.68 -19.77 42.84
CA GLN A 265 -85.36 -19.76 44.14
C GLN A 265 -86.48 -18.70 44.21
N LEU A 266 -86.25 -17.50 43.66
CA LEU A 266 -87.27 -16.46 43.61
C LEU A 266 -88.44 -16.85 42.69
N LEU A 267 -88.17 -17.48 41.55
CA LEU A 267 -89.22 -17.99 40.67
C LEU A 267 -90.04 -19.09 41.34
N GLU A 268 -89.40 -19.99 42.08
CA GLU A 268 -90.10 -21.03 42.86
C GLU A 268 -90.98 -20.43 43.95
N ARG A 269 -90.46 -19.45 44.71
CA ARG A 269 -91.25 -18.71 45.71
C ARG A 269 -92.42 -17.96 45.09
N LEU A 270 -92.23 -17.33 43.93
CA LEU A 270 -93.31 -16.67 43.19
C LEU A 270 -94.37 -17.69 42.77
N SER A 271 -93.98 -18.84 42.23
CA SER A 271 -94.91 -19.92 41.87
C SER A 271 -95.70 -20.43 43.08
N GLN A 272 -95.04 -20.63 44.23
CA GLN A 272 -95.70 -21.04 45.47
C GLN A 272 -96.69 -19.98 45.95
N MET A 273 -96.30 -18.70 45.93
CA MET A 273 -97.18 -17.59 46.31
C MET A 273 -98.36 -17.45 45.36
N GLU A 274 -98.17 -17.68 44.06
CA GLU A 274 -99.25 -17.71 43.06
C GLU A 274 -100.20 -18.89 43.31
N ASP A 275 -99.69 -20.08 43.63
CA ASP A 275 -100.52 -21.25 43.95
C ASP A 275 -101.29 -21.05 45.26
N ASP A 276 -100.64 -20.48 46.28
CA ASP A 276 -101.30 -20.15 47.54
C ASP A 276 -102.30 -19.01 47.38
N HIS A 277 -102.05 -18.07 46.48
CA HIS A 277 -103.02 -17.04 46.12
C HIS A 277 -104.19 -17.66 45.34
N ARG A 278 -103.96 -18.58 44.40
CA ARG A 278 -105.02 -19.34 43.71
C ARG A 278 -105.87 -20.15 44.69
N LYS A 279 -105.24 -20.87 45.62
CA LYS A 279 -105.95 -21.61 46.70
C LYS A 279 -106.77 -20.65 47.56
N ARG A 280 -106.18 -19.53 47.99
CA ARG A 280 -106.89 -18.49 48.76
C ARG A 280 -108.04 -17.87 47.95
N ALA A 281 -107.87 -17.66 46.64
CA ALA A 281 -108.92 -17.14 45.78
C ALA A 281 -110.08 -18.14 45.63
N ILE A 282 -109.79 -19.45 45.54
CA ILE A 282 -110.82 -20.50 45.55
C ILE A 282 -111.55 -20.52 46.90
N VAL A 283 -110.80 -20.51 48.01
CA VAL A 283 -111.39 -20.45 49.37
C VAL A 283 -112.19 -19.16 49.56
N MET A 284 -111.72 -18.02 49.07
CA MET A 284 -112.47 -16.76 49.12
C MET A 284 -113.70 -16.80 48.22
N GLN A 285 -113.68 -17.49 47.08
CA GLN A 285 -114.85 -17.66 46.23
C GLN A 285 -115.89 -18.59 46.90
N ASP A 286 -115.44 -19.62 47.61
CA ASP A 286 -116.32 -20.48 48.42
C ASP A 286 -116.85 -19.75 49.67
N MET A 287 -116.01 -18.95 50.32
CA MET A 287 -116.42 -18.05 51.39
C MET A 287 -117.30 -16.91 50.88
N GLU A 288 -117.18 -16.43 49.64
CA GLU A 288 -118.08 -15.45 49.05
C GLU A 288 -119.42 -16.09 48.70
N ARG A 289 -119.45 -17.37 48.30
CA ARG A 289 -120.70 -18.13 48.18
C ARG A 289 -121.37 -18.32 49.55
N GLU A 290 -120.60 -18.62 50.61
CA GLU A 290 -121.10 -18.69 51.99
C GLU A 290 -121.44 -17.31 52.58
N ALA A 291 -120.69 -16.27 52.24
CA ALA A 291 -120.91 -14.89 52.68
C ALA A 291 -122.08 -14.24 51.95
N GLN A 292 -122.37 -14.61 50.69
CA GLN A 292 -123.63 -14.29 50.02
C GLN A 292 -124.82 -15.02 50.69
N HIS A 293 -124.59 -16.22 51.24
CA HIS A 293 -125.56 -16.96 52.04
C HIS A 293 -125.75 -16.38 53.47
N LEU A 294 -124.72 -15.72 54.03
CA LEU A 294 -124.72 -15.10 55.36
C LEU A 294 -125.00 -13.57 55.34
N GLN A 295 -124.82 -12.88 54.20
CA GLN A 295 -125.21 -11.48 53.96
C GLN A 295 -126.72 -11.29 53.88
N LEU A 296 -127.50 -12.36 53.65
CA LEU A 296 -128.95 -12.37 53.84
C LEU A 296 -129.38 -12.37 55.32
N LEU A 297 -128.47 -12.62 56.27
CA LEU A 297 -128.80 -12.78 57.70
C LEU A 297 -128.07 -11.84 58.67
N ARG A 298 -127.22 -10.92 58.19
CA ARG A 298 -126.53 -9.96 59.07
C ARG A 298 -126.56 -8.53 58.54
N ARG A 299 -127.77 -7.96 58.46
CA ARG A 299 -127.97 -6.52 58.67
C ARG A 299 -128.44 -6.29 60.10
N LYS A 300 -127.52 -5.89 61.00
CA LYS A 300 -127.66 -4.69 61.84
C LYS A 300 -126.58 -4.61 62.93
N SER A 301 -125.77 -3.56 62.78
CA SER A 301 -125.27 -2.65 63.83
C SER A 301 -124.48 -3.23 65.01
N CYS A 302 -123.14 -3.29 64.84
CA CYS A 302 -122.18 -2.63 65.75
C CYS A 302 -120.78 -2.55 65.09
N GLY A 303 -120.71 -2.30 63.77
CA GLY A 303 -119.47 -2.36 62.99
C GLY A 303 -118.63 -1.08 63.04
N ASP A 304 -119.24 0.05 63.40
CA ASP A 304 -118.60 1.34 63.17
C ASP A 304 -117.49 1.65 64.21
N ILE A 305 -117.58 1.16 65.45
CA ILE A 305 -116.56 1.41 66.49
C ILE A 305 -115.40 0.41 66.38
N VAL A 306 -115.67 -0.89 66.23
CA VAL A 306 -114.61 -1.91 66.02
C VAL A 306 -113.89 -1.67 64.69
N GLY A 307 -114.62 -1.27 63.65
CA GLY A 307 -114.03 -0.89 62.37
C GLY A 307 -113.17 0.37 62.45
N LEU A 308 -113.51 1.35 63.30
CA LEU A 308 -112.65 2.52 63.53
C LEU A 308 -111.40 2.18 64.35
N THR A 309 -111.49 1.31 65.35
CA THR A 309 -110.33 0.85 66.13
C THR A 309 -109.37 0.02 65.28
N GLN A 310 -109.87 -0.91 64.47
CA GLN A 310 -109.05 -1.68 63.53
C GLN A 310 -108.42 -0.80 62.44
N LYS A 311 -109.15 0.20 61.94
CA LYS A 311 -108.59 1.20 61.03
C LYS A 311 -107.48 2.01 61.70
N TYR A 312 -107.64 2.39 62.96
CA TYR A 312 -106.61 3.12 63.71
C TYR A 312 -105.35 2.27 63.93
N GLU A 313 -105.50 1.01 64.36
CA GLU A 313 -104.36 0.09 64.54
C GLU A 313 -103.66 -0.23 63.22
N SER A 314 -104.42 -0.43 62.14
CA SER A 314 -103.88 -0.62 60.79
C SER A 314 -103.08 0.60 60.32
N LEU A 315 -103.65 1.81 60.49
CA LEU A 315 -102.96 3.06 60.15
C LEU A 315 -101.72 3.29 61.02
N PHE A 316 -101.73 2.86 62.29
CA PHE A 316 -100.57 2.95 63.17
C PHE A 316 -99.43 2.03 62.72
N LEU A 317 -99.73 0.78 62.37
CA LEU A 317 -98.76 -0.17 61.82
C LEU A 317 -98.21 0.31 60.47
N GLU A 318 -99.07 0.85 59.61
CA GLU A 318 -98.68 1.47 58.34
C GLU A 318 -97.75 2.67 58.57
N CYS A 319 -98.08 3.55 59.53
CA CYS A 319 -97.19 4.66 59.91
C CYS A 319 -95.84 4.18 60.46
N ALA A 320 -95.82 3.07 61.21
CA ALA A 320 -94.58 2.50 61.72
C ALA A 320 -93.73 1.87 60.61
N ALA A 321 -94.36 1.16 59.67
CA ALA A 321 -93.70 0.58 58.50
C ALA A 321 -93.11 1.68 57.60
N LEU A 322 -93.90 2.72 57.29
CA LEU A 322 -93.44 3.87 56.51
C LEU A 322 -92.27 4.62 57.18
N ARG A 323 -92.25 4.71 58.52
CA ARG A 323 -91.11 5.28 59.26
C ARG A 323 -89.86 4.44 59.09
N SER A 324 -89.96 3.12 59.24
CA SER A 324 -88.85 2.19 59.06
C SER A 324 -88.31 2.20 57.62
N GLU A 325 -89.20 2.27 56.62
CA GLU A 325 -88.82 2.36 55.22
C GLU A 325 -88.10 3.68 54.93
N ARG A 326 -88.60 4.80 55.45
CA ARG A 326 -87.94 6.11 55.36
C ARG A 326 -86.56 6.13 56.02
N ASP A 327 -86.38 5.46 57.15
CA ASP A 327 -85.07 5.35 57.81
C ASP A 327 -84.10 4.46 57.01
N ALA A 328 -84.59 3.36 56.42
CA ALA A 328 -83.81 2.52 55.50
C ALA A 328 -83.38 3.28 54.24
N SER A 329 -84.30 3.99 53.58
CA SER A 329 -83.98 4.85 52.44
C SER A 329 -83.00 5.97 52.80
N GLN A 330 -83.10 6.56 54.00
CA GLN A 330 -82.11 7.53 54.48
C GLN A 330 -80.72 6.89 54.61
N SER A 331 -80.61 5.68 55.16
CA SER A 331 -79.33 4.97 55.25
C SER A 331 -78.74 4.66 53.86
N GLU A 332 -79.56 4.27 52.89
CA GLU A 332 -79.13 4.03 51.50
C GLU A 332 -78.64 5.31 50.82
N VAL A 333 -79.30 6.45 51.06
CA VAL A 333 -78.86 7.76 50.56
C VAL A 333 -77.50 8.14 51.15
N HIS A 334 -77.28 7.93 52.45
CA HIS A 334 -75.96 8.19 53.07
C HIS A 334 -74.85 7.31 52.48
N SER A 335 -75.11 6.02 52.31
CA SER A 335 -74.17 5.08 51.66
C SER A 335 -73.85 5.48 50.22
N SER A 336 -74.86 5.96 49.48
CA SER A 336 -74.71 6.48 48.13
C SER A 336 -73.86 7.76 48.10
N ILE A 337 -74.08 8.68 49.05
CA ILE A 337 -73.28 9.90 49.20
C ILE A 337 -71.80 9.57 49.47
N ASP A 338 -71.52 8.62 50.35
CA ASP A 338 -70.14 8.20 50.65
C ASP A 338 -69.47 7.55 49.44
N THR A 339 -70.23 6.80 48.65
CA THR A 339 -69.75 6.24 47.38
C THR A 339 -69.45 7.33 46.34
N ILE A 340 -70.31 8.35 46.23
CA ILE A 340 -70.07 9.52 45.35
C ILE A 340 -68.80 10.26 45.77
N LYS A 341 -68.58 10.50 47.08
CA LYS A 341 -67.36 11.14 47.58
C LYS A 341 -66.10 10.35 47.23
N ARG A 342 -66.15 9.01 47.37
CA ARG A 342 -65.03 8.14 46.99
C ARG A 342 -64.71 8.28 45.49
N LEU A 343 -65.73 8.17 44.64
CA LEU A 343 -65.58 8.32 43.19
C LEU A 343 -65.07 9.71 42.80
N GLN A 344 -65.47 10.78 43.51
CA GLN A 344 -64.93 12.12 43.31
C GLN A 344 -63.43 12.20 43.64
N SER A 345 -63.00 11.57 44.73
CA SER A 345 -61.58 11.53 45.10
C SER A 345 -60.73 10.73 44.10
N GLU A 346 -61.26 9.62 43.59
CA GLU A 346 -60.61 8.81 42.55
C GLU A 346 -60.51 9.59 41.23
N LEU A 347 -61.58 10.28 40.83
CA LEU A 347 -61.58 11.15 39.65
C LEU A 347 -60.53 12.26 39.76
N GLN A 348 -60.43 12.90 40.92
CA GLN A 348 -59.44 13.95 41.16
C GLN A 348 -58.01 13.40 41.11
N SER A 349 -57.77 12.21 41.66
CA SER A 349 -56.47 11.53 41.55
C SER A 349 -56.13 11.20 40.10
N ALA A 350 -57.09 10.69 39.33
CA ALA A 350 -56.90 10.38 37.91
C ALA A 350 -56.62 11.65 37.07
N GLN A 351 -57.28 12.76 37.36
CA GLN A 351 -57.03 14.06 36.71
C GLN A 351 -55.61 14.56 36.98
N ASN A 352 -55.12 14.45 38.22
CA ASN A 352 -53.76 14.83 38.57
C ASN A 352 -52.72 13.95 37.86
N GLN A 353 -52.96 12.65 37.77
CA GLN A 353 -52.10 11.72 37.03
C GLN A 353 -52.07 12.05 35.53
N LEU A 354 -53.22 12.35 34.92
CA LEU A 354 -53.30 12.77 33.53
C LEU A 354 -52.48 14.04 33.27
N HIS A 355 -52.64 15.06 34.14
CA HIS A 355 -51.89 16.30 34.00
C HIS A 355 -50.37 16.09 34.10
N GLN A 356 -49.93 15.21 35.01
CA GLN A 356 -48.52 14.86 35.13
C GLN A 356 -48.00 14.15 33.87
N LEU A 357 -48.76 13.19 33.32
CA LEU A 357 -48.40 12.49 32.09
C LEU A 357 -48.34 13.44 30.88
N GLU A 358 -49.24 14.43 30.79
CA GLU A 358 -49.21 15.46 29.75
C GLU A 358 -47.92 16.30 29.83
N LYS A 359 -47.51 16.68 31.04
CA LYS A 359 -46.26 17.42 31.28
C LYS A 359 -45.03 16.59 30.88
N ASP A 360 -45.00 15.32 31.26
CA ASP A 360 -43.90 14.41 30.92
C ASP A 360 -43.83 14.19 29.40
N LEU A 361 -44.97 14.04 28.73
CA LEU A 361 -45.06 13.89 27.28
C LEU A 361 -44.53 15.13 26.56
N LEU A 362 -44.86 16.34 27.04
CA LEU A 362 -44.30 17.59 26.50
C LEU A 362 -42.77 17.65 26.69
N SER A 363 -42.26 17.29 27.88
CA SER A 363 -40.81 17.24 28.13
C SER A 363 -40.11 16.28 27.17
N LYS A 364 -40.66 15.06 27.02
CA LYS A 364 -40.11 14.05 26.09
C LYS A 364 -40.18 14.50 24.64
N LYS A 365 -41.21 15.23 24.24
CA LYS A 365 -41.30 15.83 22.91
C LYS A 365 -40.21 16.89 22.68
N CYS A 366 -39.91 17.72 23.68
CA CYS A 366 -38.80 18.66 23.62
C CYS A 366 -37.45 17.95 23.52
N GLU A 367 -37.17 16.96 24.37
CA GLU A 367 -35.95 16.15 24.31
C GLU A 367 -35.77 15.49 22.92
N ARG A 368 -36.85 14.90 22.38
CA ARG A 368 -36.83 14.31 21.03
C ARG A 368 -36.47 15.33 19.96
N ASN A 369 -37.09 16.51 19.98
CA ASN A 369 -36.77 17.56 19.00
C ASN A 369 -35.30 18.01 19.11
N THR A 370 -34.74 18.07 20.33
CA THR A 370 -33.31 18.37 20.52
C THR A 370 -32.42 17.27 19.93
N LEU A 371 -32.75 16.01 20.17
CA LEU A 371 -32.03 14.87 19.59
C LEU A 371 -32.13 14.84 18.06
N ASP A 372 -33.32 15.10 17.49
CA ASP A 372 -33.52 15.17 16.04
C ASP A 372 -32.63 16.26 15.42
N ASN A 373 -32.53 17.44 16.05
CA ASN A 373 -31.64 18.51 15.60
C ASN A 373 -30.15 18.11 15.68
N GLN A 374 -29.74 17.41 16.75
CA GLN A 374 -28.38 16.88 16.87
C GLN A 374 -28.09 15.84 15.79
N MET A 375 -29.06 14.97 15.50
CA MET A 375 -28.93 13.93 14.50
C MET A 375 -28.82 14.52 13.09
N GLN A 376 -29.63 15.54 12.77
CA GLN A 376 -29.50 16.29 11.51
C GLN A 376 -28.13 16.96 11.37
N LYS A 377 -27.61 17.55 12.45
CA LYS A 377 -26.28 18.18 12.44
C LYS A 377 -25.17 17.16 12.19
N LEU A 378 -25.21 16.02 12.88
CA LEU A 378 -24.25 14.93 12.66
C LEU A 378 -24.34 14.35 11.24
N GLN A 379 -25.55 14.28 10.68
CA GLN A 379 -25.75 13.85 9.30
C GLN A 379 -25.12 14.83 8.31
N GLN A 380 -25.31 16.13 8.51
CA GLN A 380 -24.69 17.18 7.69
C GLN A 380 -23.14 17.18 7.82
N ASP A 381 -22.62 17.00 9.04
CA ASP A 381 -21.18 16.87 9.29
C ASP A 381 -20.60 15.62 8.59
N THR A 382 -21.35 14.51 8.57
CA THR A 382 -20.95 13.28 7.87
C THR A 382 -20.95 13.47 6.36
N GLU A 383 -21.96 14.13 5.79
CA GLU A 383 -22.01 14.45 4.36
C GLU A 383 -20.87 15.37 3.93
N THR A 384 -20.59 16.44 4.70
CA THR A 384 -19.46 17.33 4.41
C THR A 384 -18.12 16.62 4.51
N GLN A 385 -17.95 15.73 5.48
CA GLN A 385 -16.73 14.93 5.60
C GLN A 385 -16.59 13.93 4.44
N SER A 386 -17.68 13.29 4.02
CA SER A 386 -17.69 12.41 2.84
C SER A 386 -17.30 13.18 1.57
N GLN A 387 -17.78 14.41 1.42
CA GLN A 387 -17.42 15.26 0.27
C GLN A 387 -15.93 15.61 0.28
N ARG A 388 -15.37 15.99 1.43
CA ARG A 388 -13.92 16.27 1.56
C ARG A 388 -13.07 15.05 1.21
N VAL A 389 -13.48 13.86 1.64
CA VAL A 389 -12.78 12.60 1.29
C VAL A 389 -12.86 12.34 -0.21
N ALA A 390 -13.99 12.61 -0.86
CA ALA A 390 -14.12 12.47 -2.31
C ALA A 390 -13.19 13.45 -3.05
N ASP A 391 -13.14 14.71 -2.62
CA ASP A 391 -12.27 15.74 -3.21
C ASP A 391 -10.78 15.37 -3.06
N MET A 392 -10.37 14.91 -1.87
CA MET A 392 -9.01 14.40 -1.63
C MET A 392 -8.67 13.19 -2.51
N HIS A 393 -9.64 12.29 -2.74
CA HIS A 393 -9.44 11.15 -3.63
C HIS A 393 -9.23 11.57 -5.09
N ILE A 394 -9.94 12.60 -5.56
CA ILE A 394 -9.76 13.18 -6.89
C ILE A 394 -8.35 13.77 -7.01
N GLU A 395 -7.90 14.54 -6.00
CA GLU A 395 -6.56 15.13 -5.99
C GLU A 395 -5.46 14.06 -5.96
N LEU A 396 -5.61 13.02 -5.14
CA LEU A 396 -4.67 11.91 -5.10
C LEU A 396 -4.55 11.21 -6.45
N LYS A 397 -5.68 11.03 -7.15
CA LYS A 397 -5.71 10.43 -8.49
C LYS A 397 -4.95 11.29 -9.52
N ASP A 398 -5.13 12.61 -9.48
CA ASP A 398 -4.40 13.54 -10.34
C ASP A 398 -2.88 13.51 -10.05
N GLN A 399 -2.49 13.43 -8.78
CA GLN A 399 -1.08 13.28 -8.39
C GLN A 399 -0.48 11.95 -8.88
N MET A 400 -1.24 10.85 -8.80
CA MET A 400 -0.81 9.55 -9.33
C MET A 400 -0.63 9.58 -10.85
N GLU A 401 -1.53 10.25 -11.58
CA GLU A 401 -1.42 10.41 -13.02
C GLU A 401 -0.18 11.23 -13.41
N LYS A 402 0.05 12.36 -12.73
CA LYS A 402 1.28 13.16 -12.90
C LYS A 402 2.54 12.37 -12.62
N LEU A 403 2.56 11.57 -11.55
CA LEU A 403 3.70 10.73 -11.20
C LEU A 403 3.95 9.64 -12.25
N THR A 404 2.89 9.07 -12.80
CA THR A 404 2.97 8.09 -13.90
C THR A 404 3.55 8.72 -15.17
N ILE A 405 3.12 9.93 -15.51
CA ILE A 405 3.67 10.68 -16.65
C ILE A 405 5.17 10.98 -16.43
N ALA A 406 5.54 11.46 -15.23
CA ALA A 406 6.93 11.73 -14.88
C ALA A 406 7.79 10.46 -14.93
N GLN A 407 7.29 9.33 -14.41
CA GLN A 407 7.98 8.04 -14.46
C GLN A 407 8.21 7.59 -15.91
N ASN A 408 7.21 7.70 -16.77
CA ASN A 408 7.35 7.37 -18.20
C ASN A 408 8.36 8.28 -18.90
N GLN A 409 8.41 9.57 -18.55
CA GLN A 409 9.40 10.50 -19.08
C GLN A 409 10.83 10.13 -18.64
N VAL A 410 11.04 9.75 -17.38
CA VAL A 410 12.33 9.27 -16.88
C VAL A 410 12.76 7.99 -17.59
N LEU A 411 11.85 7.05 -17.82
CA LEU A 411 12.15 5.83 -18.59
C LEU A 411 12.58 6.14 -20.03
N LYS A 412 11.88 7.08 -20.70
CA LYS A 412 12.23 7.53 -22.05
C LYS A 412 13.59 8.23 -22.09
N GLN A 413 13.91 9.05 -21.09
CA GLN A 413 15.22 9.68 -20.97
C GLN A 413 16.31 8.63 -20.71
N ARG A 414 16.07 7.64 -19.85
CA ARG A 414 17.01 6.54 -19.61
C ARG A 414 17.28 5.72 -20.88
N SER A 415 16.26 5.40 -21.67
CA SER A 415 16.48 4.70 -22.94
C SER A 415 17.28 5.54 -23.92
N GLN A 416 17.01 6.85 -24.00
CA GLN A 416 17.78 7.77 -24.85
C GLN A 416 19.25 7.88 -24.42
N VAL A 417 19.51 8.00 -23.12
CA VAL A 417 20.88 7.99 -22.57
C VAL A 417 21.57 6.68 -22.89
N HIS A 418 20.88 5.54 -22.81
CA HIS A 418 21.46 4.24 -23.16
C HIS A 418 21.81 4.12 -24.65
N CYS A 419 20.95 4.60 -25.54
CA CYS A 419 21.25 4.69 -26.98
C CYS A 419 22.49 5.55 -27.23
N LEU A 420 22.52 6.77 -26.67
CA LEU A 420 23.66 7.68 -26.81
C LEU A 420 24.95 7.10 -26.23
N GLN A 421 24.89 6.40 -25.08
CA GLN A 421 26.05 5.71 -24.52
C GLN A 421 26.56 4.59 -25.43
N THR A 422 25.66 3.90 -26.13
CA THR A 422 26.01 2.84 -27.08
C THR A 422 26.67 3.42 -28.32
N GLU A 423 26.11 4.50 -28.88
CA GLU A 423 26.70 5.25 -29.99
C GLU A 423 28.07 5.82 -29.63
N LEU A 424 28.21 6.42 -28.45
CA LEU A 424 29.46 7.01 -27.99
C LEU A 424 30.55 5.93 -27.80
N ARG A 425 30.16 4.72 -27.37
CA ARG A 425 31.06 3.56 -27.31
C ARG A 425 31.44 3.08 -28.71
N ALA A 426 30.51 3.04 -29.65
CA ALA A 426 30.79 2.65 -31.04
C ALA A 426 31.77 3.63 -31.71
N VAL A 427 31.50 4.93 -31.60
CA VAL A 427 32.40 5.99 -32.12
C VAL A 427 33.77 5.94 -31.45
N LYS A 428 33.83 5.66 -30.15
CA LYS A 428 35.11 5.48 -29.46
C LYS A 428 35.91 4.30 -30.04
N ASN A 429 35.26 3.16 -30.25
CA ASN A 429 35.91 1.99 -30.86
C ASN A 429 36.39 2.29 -32.29
N GLU A 430 35.58 2.98 -33.10
CA GLU A 430 35.99 3.40 -34.46
C GLU A 430 37.20 4.34 -34.42
N ASN A 431 37.23 5.28 -33.47
CA ASN A 431 38.35 6.18 -33.29
C ASN A 431 39.62 5.43 -32.86
N ASP A 432 39.51 4.48 -31.93
CA ASP A 432 40.62 3.64 -31.50
C ASP A 432 41.16 2.78 -32.66
N GLU A 433 40.29 2.22 -33.50
CA GLU A 433 40.69 1.51 -34.73
C GLU A 433 41.40 2.43 -35.73
N MET A 434 40.90 3.65 -35.91
CA MET A 434 41.53 4.64 -36.80
C MET A 434 42.91 5.06 -36.30
N VAL A 435 43.07 5.28 -34.99
CA VAL A 435 44.37 5.55 -34.37
C VAL A 435 45.33 4.38 -34.59
N HIS A 436 44.88 3.13 -34.38
CA HIS A 436 45.71 1.95 -34.61
C HIS A 436 46.16 1.83 -36.07
N ARG A 437 45.27 2.07 -37.04
CA ARG A 437 45.64 2.07 -38.48
C ARG A 437 46.65 3.16 -38.81
N LEU A 438 46.53 4.33 -38.18
CA LEU A 438 47.44 5.45 -38.42
C LEU A 438 48.84 5.13 -37.88
N ASP A 439 48.93 4.51 -36.70
CA ASP A 439 50.18 4.01 -36.13
C ASP A 439 50.81 2.90 -37.00
N GLU A 440 50.03 1.94 -37.49
CA GLU A 440 50.52 0.91 -38.42
C GLU A 440 51.05 1.52 -39.73
N GLN A 441 50.34 2.51 -40.29
CA GLN A 441 50.82 3.24 -41.47
C GLN A 441 52.12 4.00 -41.19
N GLN A 442 52.23 4.67 -40.05
CA GLN A 442 53.48 5.34 -39.65
C GLN A 442 54.64 4.36 -39.47
N GLN A 443 54.41 3.20 -38.86
CA GLN A 443 55.45 2.18 -38.68
C GLN A 443 55.89 1.57 -40.01
N THR A 444 54.95 1.25 -40.89
CA THR A 444 55.25 0.70 -42.22
C THR A 444 55.99 1.71 -43.09
N HIS A 445 55.58 2.98 -43.07
CA HIS A 445 56.27 4.06 -43.76
C HIS A 445 57.71 4.23 -43.23
N THR A 446 57.89 4.25 -41.91
CA THR A 446 59.23 4.35 -41.29
C THR A 446 60.13 3.17 -41.71
N LYS A 447 59.63 1.93 -41.66
CA LYS A 447 60.38 0.74 -42.10
C LYS A 447 60.70 0.74 -43.58
N ALA A 448 59.78 1.18 -44.43
CA ALA A 448 60.00 1.28 -45.88
C ALA A 448 61.10 2.31 -46.19
N LEU A 449 61.10 3.44 -45.48
CA LEU A 449 62.10 4.48 -45.63
C LEU A 449 63.49 4.00 -45.17
N GLU A 450 63.57 3.29 -44.05
CA GLU A 450 64.81 2.64 -43.59
C GLU A 450 65.35 1.62 -44.61
N LYS A 451 64.49 0.77 -45.17
CA LYS A 451 64.88 -0.24 -46.18
C LYS A 451 65.34 0.40 -47.50
N ALA A 452 64.66 1.46 -47.93
CA ALA A 452 65.05 2.21 -49.13
C ALA A 452 66.42 2.89 -48.95
N MET A 453 66.73 3.40 -47.76
CA MET A 453 68.05 3.97 -47.44
C MET A 453 69.17 2.92 -47.48
N GLN A 454 68.88 1.65 -47.14
CA GLN A 454 69.85 0.56 -47.17
C GLN A 454 70.12 0.01 -48.59
N SER A 455 69.22 0.23 -49.55
CA SER A 455 69.30 -0.27 -50.94
C SER A 455 69.80 0.79 -51.93
N LEU A 456 70.79 1.60 -51.55
CA LEU A 456 71.36 2.63 -52.41
C LEU A 456 72.58 2.11 -53.19
N VAL A 457 72.42 1.91 -54.50
CA VAL A 457 73.54 1.64 -55.43
C VAL A 457 74.11 2.97 -55.92
N ARG A 458 75.41 3.23 -55.66
CA ARG A 458 76.14 4.39 -56.18
C ARG A 458 76.93 4.00 -57.43
N LEU A 459 76.53 4.52 -58.59
CA LEU A 459 77.25 4.38 -59.86
C LEU A 459 78.17 5.59 -60.09
N CYS A 460 79.47 5.35 -60.24
CA CYS A 460 80.46 6.36 -60.62
C CYS A 460 80.87 6.16 -62.09
N VAL A 461 80.60 7.15 -62.94
CA VAL A 461 81.00 7.13 -64.35
C VAL A 461 82.29 7.95 -64.51
N VAL A 462 83.35 7.33 -65.04
CA VAL A 462 84.65 7.97 -65.34
C VAL A 462 84.81 8.07 -66.86
N ALA A 463 85.04 9.27 -67.38
CA ALA A 463 85.18 9.51 -68.82
C ALA A 463 86.50 8.91 -69.38
N PRO A 464 86.51 8.39 -70.63
CA PRO A 464 87.70 7.78 -71.22
C PRO A 464 88.76 8.82 -71.60
N THR A 465 90.01 8.59 -71.19
CA THR A 465 91.19 9.32 -71.66
C THR A 465 91.74 8.69 -72.93
N VAL A 466 91.95 9.48 -73.99
CA VAL A 466 92.53 9.02 -75.27
C VAL A 466 94.04 9.35 -75.29
N ASN A 467 94.88 8.33 -75.44
CA ASN A 467 96.34 8.49 -75.58
C ASN A 467 96.75 8.40 -77.05
N VAL A 468 97.23 9.51 -77.64
CA VAL A 468 97.71 9.55 -79.02
C VAL A 468 99.20 9.22 -79.05
N HIS A 469 99.60 8.25 -79.87
CA HIS A 469 100.99 7.84 -80.04
C HIS A 469 101.53 8.39 -81.37
N LEU A 470 102.60 9.20 -81.31
CA LEU A 470 103.33 9.68 -82.47
C LEU A 470 104.83 9.41 -82.25
N SER A 471 105.40 8.58 -83.12
CA SER A 471 106.86 8.35 -83.24
C SER A 471 107.59 8.02 -81.93
N GLY A 472 107.01 7.15 -81.10
CA GLY A 472 107.67 6.59 -79.91
C GLY A 472 107.61 7.45 -78.64
N GLN A 473 106.91 8.59 -78.64
CA GLN A 473 106.60 9.35 -77.41
C GLN A 473 105.08 9.46 -77.19
N ILE A 474 104.64 9.18 -75.95
CA ILE A 474 103.27 9.39 -75.49
C ILE A 474 103.18 10.82 -74.97
N LEU A 475 102.48 11.70 -75.69
CA LEU A 475 102.15 13.04 -75.20
C LEU A 475 100.73 13.01 -74.60
N PRO A 476 100.58 13.16 -73.27
CA PRO A 476 99.25 13.25 -72.65
C PRO A 476 98.65 14.62 -72.95
N CYS A 477 97.87 14.71 -74.03
CA CYS A 477 96.99 15.86 -74.25
C CYS A 477 95.82 15.79 -73.27
N LYS A 478 95.91 16.48 -72.12
CA LYS A 478 94.72 16.79 -71.31
C LYS A 478 93.87 17.77 -72.09
N SER A 479 92.78 17.32 -72.71
CA SER A 479 91.75 18.25 -73.18
C SER A 479 91.13 18.91 -71.94
N VAL A 480 91.01 20.24 -71.96
CA VAL A 480 90.21 20.96 -70.96
C VAL A 480 88.75 20.71 -71.33
N LEU A 481 88.21 19.56 -70.92
CA LEU A 481 86.79 19.27 -71.04
C LEU A 481 86.04 20.29 -70.16
N PRO A 482 85.03 21.03 -70.66
CA PRO A 482 84.29 22.02 -69.88
C PRO A 482 83.48 21.30 -68.78
N THR A 483 84.14 21.06 -67.65
CA THR A 483 83.70 20.09 -66.64
C THR A 483 82.43 20.57 -65.93
N ASP A 484 82.28 21.88 -65.77
CA ASP A 484 81.11 22.50 -65.14
C ASP A 484 79.89 22.51 -66.05
N ALA A 485 80.08 22.70 -67.37
CA ALA A 485 78.99 22.62 -68.33
C ALA A 485 78.45 21.17 -68.42
N ILE A 486 79.36 20.20 -68.49
CA ILE A 486 79.02 18.76 -68.47
C ILE A 486 78.32 18.39 -67.16
N ARG A 487 78.84 18.85 -66.00
CA ARG A 487 78.22 18.59 -64.70
C ARG A 487 76.81 19.19 -64.60
N SER A 488 76.62 20.42 -65.08
CA SER A 488 75.32 21.09 -65.07
C SER A 488 74.29 20.35 -65.91
N ILE A 489 74.66 19.93 -67.13
CA ILE A 489 73.76 19.19 -68.04
C ILE A 489 73.40 17.83 -67.42
N VAL A 490 74.38 17.12 -66.86
CA VAL A 490 74.12 15.84 -66.20
C VAL A 490 73.21 16.01 -64.98
N GLN A 491 73.44 17.02 -64.14
CA GLN A 491 72.66 17.22 -62.90
C GLN A 491 71.26 17.79 -63.11
N LYS A 492 71.07 18.69 -64.08
CA LYS A 492 69.79 19.39 -64.29
C LYS A 492 68.94 18.76 -65.37
N ASP A 493 69.54 18.23 -66.43
CA ASP A 493 68.79 17.82 -67.62
C ASP A 493 68.70 16.30 -67.75
N ILE A 494 69.72 15.57 -67.29
CA ILE A 494 69.77 14.11 -67.43
C ILE A 494 69.27 13.42 -66.15
N LEU A 495 69.90 13.66 -65.00
CA LEU A 495 69.62 12.92 -63.76
C LEU A 495 68.16 13.00 -63.28
N PRO A 496 67.43 14.14 -63.36
CA PRO A 496 66.05 14.21 -62.87
C PRO A 496 65.09 13.28 -63.62
N VAL A 497 65.35 12.99 -64.90
CA VAL A 497 64.54 12.07 -65.72
C VAL A 497 64.72 10.61 -65.28
N PHE A 498 65.88 10.29 -64.71
CA PHE A 498 66.25 8.94 -64.27
C PHE A 498 66.24 8.78 -62.73
N SER A 499 65.78 9.81 -62.00
CA SER A 499 65.67 9.79 -60.54
C SER A 499 64.21 9.64 -60.13
N SER A 500 63.74 8.41 -59.99
CA SER A 500 62.39 8.10 -59.51
C SER A 500 62.43 7.10 -58.36
N ILE A 501 61.52 7.27 -57.41
CA ILE A 501 61.28 6.33 -56.32
C ILE A 501 60.01 5.57 -56.67
N PHE A 502 60.08 4.25 -56.68
CA PHE A 502 58.92 3.40 -56.90
C PHE A 502 58.92 2.25 -55.89
N LEU A 503 57.72 1.80 -55.54
CA LEU A 503 57.51 0.62 -54.71
C LEU A 503 57.61 -0.63 -55.58
N GLN A 504 58.60 -1.47 -55.27
CA GLN A 504 58.73 -2.78 -55.89
C GLN A 504 57.80 -3.76 -55.16
N GLN A 505 56.72 -4.16 -55.83
CA GLN A 505 55.73 -5.08 -55.26
C GLN A 505 56.29 -6.51 -55.14
N ASP A 506 57.10 -6.94 -56.12
CA ASP A 506 57.72 -8.27 -56.18
C ASP A 506 59.24 -8.20 -56.45
N GLU A 507 60.01 -9.02 -55.74
CA GLU A 507 61.48 -9.05 -55.82
C GLU A 507 61.95 -9.49 -57.22
N GLY A 508 62.85 -8.70 -57.82
CA GLY A 508 63.37 -8.94 -59.18
C GLY A 508 62.50 -8.46 -60.35
N ILE A 509 61.37 -7.76 -60.09
CA ILE A 509 60.48 -7.20 -61.14
C ILE A 509 60.55 -5.67 -61.17
N SER A 510 60.62 -5.11 -62.38
CA SER A 510 60.68 -3.66 -62.65
C SER A 510 59.30 -2.98 -62.55
N PRO A 511 59.22 -1.63 -62.54
CA PRO A 511 57.95 -0.90 -62.55
C PRO A 511 57.06 -1.21 -63.76
N THR A 512 57.65 -1.68 -64.85
CA THR A 512 56.95 -2.03 -66.10
C THR A 512 56.60 -3.50 -66.18
N GLY A 513 56.86 -4.29 -65.13
CA GLY A 513 56.56 -5.71 -65.04
C GLY A 513 57.60 -6.64 -65.71
N SER A 514 58.68 -6.10 -66.26
CA SER A 514 59.80 -6.88 -66.82
C SER A 514 60.81 -7.29 -65.73
N SER A 515 61.75 -8.19 -66.05
CA SER A 515 62.82 -8.50 -65.09
C SER A 515 63.65 -7.26 -64.77
N LEU A 516 64.00 -7.07 -63.51
CA LEU A 516 64.73 -5.91 -63.01
C LEU A 516 66.06 -5.74 -63.76
N ASP A 517 66.78 -6.82 -64.04
CA ASP A 517 68.04 -6.78 -64.78
C ASP A 517 67.87 -6.29 -66.22
N THR A 518 66.84 -6.75 -66.92
CA THR A 518 66.57 -6.31 -68.31
C THR A 518 66.15 -4.86 -68.34
N TRP A 519 65.34 -4.44 -67.35
CA TRP A 519 64.92 -3.05 -67.23
C TRP A 519 66.10 -2.13 -66.87
N LEU A 520 66.95 -2.51 -65.91
CA LEU A 520 68.16 -1.76 -65.55
C LEU A 520 69.12 -1.66 -66.73
N GLN A 521 69.29 -2.72 -67.53
CA GLN A 521 70.09 -2.69 -68.74
C GLN A 521 69.51 -1.73 -69.79
N SER A 522 68.18 -1.73 -69.98
CA SER A 522 67.51 -0.80 -70.90
C SER A 522 67.66 0.64 -70.41
N LEU A 523 67.45 0.89 -69.12
CA LEU A 523 67.58 2.20 -68.49
C LEU A 523 69.01 2.72 -68.59
N LEU A 524 70.02 1.88 -68.32
CA LEU A 524 71.43 2.23 -68.46
C LEU A 524 71.76 2.56 -69.92
N LYS A 525 71.23 1.81 -70.87
CA LYS A 525 71.41 2.07 -72.30
C LYS A 525 70.75 3.38 -72.72
N GLU A 526 69.54 3.67 -72.23
CA GLU A 526 68.84 4.93 -72.46
C GLU A 526 69.55 6.11 -71.83
N MET A 527 70.02 5.97 -70.58
CA MET A 527 70.80 6.98 -69.88
C MET A 527 72.13 7.23 -70.60
N GLN A 528 72.83 6.18 -71.03
CA GLN A 528 74.05 6.30 -71.84
C GLN A 528 73.76 6.99 -73.17
N THR A 529 72.69 6.62 -73.87
CA THR A 529 72.28 7.25 -75.14
C THR A 529 71.91 8.73 -74.93
N SER A 530 71.25 9.05 -73.81
CA SER A 530 70.88 10.42 -73.44
C SER A 530 72.12 11.26 -73.11
N ILE A 531 73.07 10.69 -72.36
CA ILE A 531 74.37 11.30 -72.07
C ILE A 531 75.13 11.53 -73.38
N GLU A 532 75.23 10.53 -74.26
CA GLU A 532 75.88 10.67 -75.57
C GLU A 532 75.21 11.74 -76.44
N LYS A 533 73.88 11.82 -76.45
CA LYS A 533 73.11 12.82 -77.19
C LYS A 533 73.35 14.24 -76.66
N HIS A 534 73.27 14.44 -75.35
CA HIS A 534 73.44 15.75 -74.71
C HIS A 534 74.91 16.19 -74.64
N LEU A 535 75.86 15.26 -74.60
CA LEU A 535 77.29 15.59 -74.66
C LEU A 535 77.75 15.86 -76.09
N LYS A 536 77.16 15.23 -77.12
CA LYS A 536 77.44 15.57 -78.52
C LYS A 536 77.20 17.05 -78.83
N SER A 537 76.21 17.69 -78.20
CA SER A 537 75.97 19.14 -78.38
C SER A 537 76.92 20.05 -77.58
N VAL A 538 77.77 19.48 -76.71
CA VAL A 538 78.81 20.22 -75.96
C VAL A 538 80.16 20.14 -76.66
N PHE A 539 80.37 19.12 -77.49
CA PHE A 539 81.64 18.87 -78.20
C PHE A 539 81.59 19.15 -79.72
N GLN A 540 80.42 19.43 -80.29
CA GLN A 540 80.23 20.11 -81.57
C GLN A 540 80.11 21.61 -81.34
#